data_AF-A0A661IUL9-F1
#
_entry.id   AF-A0A661IUL9-F1
#
_cell.length_a   1.000
_cell.length_b   1.000
_cell.length_c   1.000
_cell.angle_alpha   90.00
_cell.angle_beta   90.00
_cell.angle_gamma   90.00
#
_symmetry.space_group_name_H-M   'P 1'
#
loop_
_entity.id
_entity.type
_entity.pdbx_description
1 polymer ?
#
loop_
_entity_poly.entity_id
_entity_poly.type
_entity_poly.pdbx_seq_one_letter_code
_entity_poly.pdbx_strand_id
1 'polypeptide(L)'
;HGVFSTRSPDRPNPLGFAVVELKGREGRRLWVVGLDAIDGTPLIDLKPYSADIDSVPEARIGWFEEAKRREESAEGPFLFHRDVDPSGSGPLPIG
;
A
#
# COMPACT_ATOMS: atom_id res chain seq x y z
N HIS A 1 14.88 6.42 -4.16
CA HIS A 1 15.27 5.23 -4.94
C HIS A 1 15.10 5.53 -6.43
N GLY A 2 15.81 4.83 -7.32
CA GLY A 2 15.62 4.98 -8.77
C GLY A 2 14.34 4.27 -9.25
N VAL A 3 13.73 4.70 -10.35
CA VAL A 3 12.40 4.21 -10.77
C VAL A 3 12.31 2.67 -10.84
N PHE A 4 13.32 2.00 -11.39
CA PHE A 4 13.36 0.54 -11.54
C PHE A 4 13.47 -0.26 -10.22
N SER A 5 13.81 0.39 -9.10
CA SER A 5 13.75 -0.24 -7.76
C SER A 5 12.45 0.06 -7.01
N THR A 6 11.44 0.60 -7.70
CA THR A 6 10.13 0.95 -7.15
C THR A 6 8.98 0.39 -8.00
N ARG A 7 7.74 0.62 -7.56
CA ARG A 7 6.51 0.32 -8.32
C ARG A 7 5.83 1.59 -8.86
N SER A 8 6.51 2.74 -8.89
CA SER A 8 5.97 4.03 -9.36
C SER A 8 5.29 3.93 -10.74
N PRO A 9 4.12 4.56 -10.98
CA PRO A 9 3.53 4.65 -12.31
C PRO A 9 4.35 5.54 -13.26
N ASP A 10 5.11 6.51 -12.71
CA ASP A 10 5.99 7.40 -13.48
C ASP A 10 7.27 6.67 -13.91
N ARG A 11 7.19 5.97 -15.05
CA ARG A 11 8.28 5.16 -15.62
C ARG A 11 8.33 5.29 -17.15
N PRO A 12 9.48 5.00 -17.81
CA PRO A 12 9.62 5.17 -19.25
C PRO A 12 8.59 4.43 -20.11
N ASN A 13 8.16 3.24 -19.68
CA ASN A 13 7.08 2.46 -20.27
C ASN A 13 6.00 2.23 -19.19
N PRO A 14 4.88 2.98 -19.15
CA PRO A 14 3.91 2.99 -18.05
C PRO A 14 3.01 1.75 -18.02
N LEU A 15 3.62 0.57 -17.93
CA LEU A 15 2.94 -0.72 -17.84
C LEU A 15 2.77 -1.09 -16.35
N GLY A 16 1.51 -1.15 -15.91
CA GLY A 16 1.11 -1.75 -14.64
C GLY A 16 1.05 -3.28 -14.73
N PHE A 17 1.12 -3.94 -13.57
CA PHE A 17 0.92 -5.39 -13.45
C PHE A 17 0.35 -5.70 -12.07
N ALA A 18 -0.76 -6.42 -12.02
CA ALA A 18 -1.41 -6.88 -10.81
C ALA A 18 -1.77 -8.37 -10.92
N VAL A 19 -1.62 -9.11 -9.83
CA VAL A 19 -2.23 -10.43 -9.67
C VAL A 19 -3.57 -10.20 -8.97
N VAL A 20 -4.65 -10.71 -9.55
CA VAL A 20 -6.02 -10.45 -9.09
C VAL A 20 -6.79 -11.76 -8.91
N GLU A 21 -7.71 -11.79 -7.96
CA GLU A 21 -8.58 -12.95 -7.76
C GLU A 21 -9.76 -12.90 -8.75
N LEU A 22 -9.93 -13.92 -9.58
CA LEU A 22 -11.07 -14.05 -10.49
C LEU A 22 -12.31 -14.54 -9.71
N LYS A 23 -13.29 -13.65 -9.51
CA LYS A 23 -14.58 -13.96 -8.86
C LYS A 23 -15.62 -14.54 -9.83
N GLY A 24 -15.52 -14.23 -11.12
CA GLY A 24 -16.46 -14.76 -12.11
C GLY A 24 -16.24 -14.24 -13.52
N ARG A 25 -16.92 -14.85 -14.49
CA ARG A 25 -16.86 -14.47 -15.91
C ARG A 25 -18.26 -14.43 -16.51
N GLU A 26 -18.52 -13.39 -17.29
CA GLU A 26 -19.76 -13.20 -18.03
C GLU A 26 -19.43 -12.84 -19.48
N GLY A 27 -19.41 -13.85 -20.37
CA GLY A 27 -19.02 -13.68 -21.77
C GLY A 27 -17.57 -13.20 -21.94
N ARG A 28 -17.41 -11.89 -22.18
CA ARG A 28 -16.11 -11.17 -22.30
C ARG A 28 -15.77 -10.29 -21.07
N ARG A 29 -16.66 -10.21 -20.07
CA ARG A 29 -16.40 -9.52 -18.79
C ARG A 29 -15.80 -10.48 -17.78
N LEU A 30 -14.82 -10.01 -17.02
CA LEU A 30 -14.23 -10.70 -15.87
C LEU A 30 -14.48 -9.86 -14.63
N TRP A 31 -14.99 -10.48 -13.57
CA TRP A 31 -15.20 -9.87 -12.27
C TRP A 31 -14.02 -10.26 -11.39
N VAL A 32 -13.26 -9.27 -10.90
CA VAL A 32 -11.99 -9.50 -10.19
C VAL A 32 -11.90 -8.66 -8.91
N VAL A 33 -11.05 -9.10 -7.98
CA VAL A 33 -10.70 -8.35 -6.76
C VAL A 33 -9.17 -8.20 -6.68
N GLY A 34 -8.71 -7.02 -6.24
CA GLY A 34 -7.28 -6.69 -6.09
C GLY A 34 -6.65 -5.90 -7.25
N LEU A 35 -7.46 -5.40 -8.19
CA LEU A 35 -6.98 -4.50 -9.25
C LEU A 35 -6.81 -3.06 -8.71
N ASP A 36 -5.65 -2.45 -8.97
CA ASP A 36 -5.25 -1.10 -8.54
C ASP A 36 -5.32 -0.05 -9.68
N ALA A 37 -5.99 -0.38 -10.78
CA ALA A 37 -6.17 0.48 -11.94
C ALA A 37 -7.42 1.38 -11.80
N ILE A 38 -7.33 2.62 -12.29
CA ILE A 38 -8.49 3.52 -12.40
C ILE A 38 -9.44 3.08 -13.53
N ASP A 39 -10.71 3.48 -13.45
CA ASP A 39 -11.67 3.19 -14.51
C ASP A 39 -11.21 3.73 -15.89
N GLY A 40 -11.53 2.98 -16.94
CA GLY A 40 -11.06 3.25 -18.31
C GLY A 40 -9.59 2.92 -18.59
N THR A 41 -8.81 2.41 -17.63
CA THR A 41 -7.40 2.01 -17.87
C THR A 41 -7.32 0.91 -18.94
N PRO A 42 -6.53 1.07 -20.02
CA PRO A 42 -6.42 0.06 -21.06
C PRO A 42 -5.78 -1.26 -20.57
N LEU A 43 -6.47 -2.38 -20.82
CA LEU A 43 -5.90 -3.72 -20.63
C LEU A 43 -5.01 -4.09 -21.83
N ILE A 44 -3.75 -4.41 -21.56
CA ILE A 44 -2.76 -4.78 -22.59
C ILE A 44 -2.62 -6.30 -22.77
N ASP A 45 -2.72 -7.06 -21.69
CA ASP A 45 -2.41 -8.49 -21.64
C ASP A 45 -3.13 -9.15 -20.46
N LEU A 46 -3.36 -10.46 -20.54
CA LEU A 46 -3.94 -11.27 -19.47
C LEU A 46 -3.41 -12.70 -19.55
N LYS A 47 -2.94 -13.23 -18.41
CA LYS A 47 -2.38 -14.58 -18.27
C LYS A 47 -2.91 -15.26 -17.01
N PRO A 48 -3.04 -16.60 -16.99
CA PRO A 48 -3.33 -17.33 -15.76
C PRO A 48 -2.13 -17.22 -14.80
N TYR A 49 -2.39 -16.96 -13.53
CA TYR A 49 -1.39 -17.02 -12.48
C TYR A 49 -1.02 -18.49 -12.20
N SER A 50 0.28 -18.78 -12.11
CA SER A 50 0.82 -20.07 -11.71
C SER A 50 1.79 -19.88 -10.55
N ALA A 51 1.46 -20.41 -9.37
CA ALA A 51 2.32 -20.30 -8.19
C ALA A 51 3.73 -20.88 -8.43
N ASP A 52 3.85 -21.93 -9.26
CA ASP A 52 5.12 -22.58 -9.59
C ASP A 52 6.07 -21.72 -10.44
N ILE A 53 5.55 -20.64 -11.06
CA ILE A 53 6.29 -19.79 -12.01
C ILE A 53 6.36 -18.34 -11.51
N ASP A 54 5.25 -17.83 -10.99
CA ASP A 54 5.07 -16.41 -10.64
C ASP A 54 5.36 -16.11 -9.16
N SER A 55 5.48 -17.13 -8.30
CA SER A 55 5.72 -16.96 -6.86
C SER A 55 7.20 -17.11 -6.50
N VAL A 56 7.70 -16.21 -5.67
CA VAL A 56 9.01 -16.32 -5.02
C VAL A 56 8.83 -16.00 -3.52
N PRO A 57 8.35 -16.97 -2.70
CA PRO A 57 7.96 -16.71 -1.30
C PRO A 57 9.09 -16.19 -0.40
N GLU A 58 10.35 -16.43 -0.78
CA GLU A 58 11.56 -16.06 -0.05
C GLU A 58 12.24 -14.77 -0.58
N ALA A 59 11.57 -14.03 -1.46
CA ALA A 59 12.01 -12.71 -1.92
C ALA A 59 12.13 -11.71 -0.75
N ARG A 60 13.16 -10.85 -0.80
CA ARG A 60 13.47 -9.86 0.26
C ARG A 60 13.32 -8.43 -0.25
N ILE A 61 12.54 -7.61 0.43
CA ILE A 61 12.31 -6.19 0.11
C ILE A 61 13.11 -5.26 1.05
N GLY A 62 14.43 -5.50 1.14
CA GLY A 62 15.27 -4.98 2.23
C GLY A 62 15.18 -3.47 2.54
N TRP A 63 15.13 -2.60 1.53
CA TRP A 63 15.00 -1.15 1.74
C TRP A 63 13.60 -0.74 2.23
N PHE A 64 12.56 -1.50 1.87
CA PHE A 64 11.19 -1.26 2.28
C PHE A 64 10.96 -1.69 3.73
N GLU A 65 11.56 -2.83 4.13
CA GLU A 65 11.62 -3.24 5.54
C GLU A 65 12.38 -2.23 6.42
N GLU A 66 13.41 -1.58 5.87
CA GLU A 66 14.11 -0.51 6.58
C GLU A 66 13.28 0.77 6.70
N ALA A 67 12.52 1.13 5.65
CA ALA A 67 11.60 2.27 5.70
C ALA A 67 10.53 2.09 6.80
N LYS A 68 9.86 0.92 6.83
CA LYS A 68 8.88 0.59 7.88
C LYS A 68 9.44 0.73 9.29
N ARG A 69 10.61 0.12 9.57
CA ARG A 69 11.24 0.22 10.90
C ARG A 69 11.52 1.67 11.32
N ARG A 70 11.82 2.55 10.36
CA ARG A 70 12.04 3.99 10.63
C ARG A 70 10.73 4.72 10.92
N GLU A 71 9.66 4.40 10.21
CA GLU A 71 8.30 4.93 10.48
C GLU A 71 7.78 4.48 11.86
N GLU A 72 7.86 3.17 12.15
CA GLU A 72 7.50 2.60 13.46
C GLU A 72 8.31 3.20 14.63
N SER A 73 9.58 3.56 14.38
CA SER A 73 10.44 4.25 15.37
C SER A 73 10.14 5.75 15.49
N ALA A 74 9.56 6.37 14.45
CA ALA A 74 9.20 7.78 14.44
C ALA A 74 7.82 8.05 15.07
N GLU A 75 6.92 7.06 15.06
CA GLU A 75 5.65 7.07 15.82
C GLU A 75 5.80 6.60 17.29
N GLY A 76 7.02 6.65 17.83
CA GLY A 76 7.23 6.61 19.29
C GLY A 76 6.36 7.67 19.98
N PRO A 77 5.94 7.43 21.23
CA PRO A 77 4.83 8.17 21.82
C PRO A 77 5.12 9.67 21.84
N PHE A 78 4.34 10.43 21.06
CA PHE A 78 4.15 11.86 21.28
C PHE A 78 3.52 12.01 22.67
N LEU A 79 4.41 12.07 23.67
CA LEU A 79 4.14 12.61 24.98
C LEU A 79 3.81 14.08 24.76
N PHE A 80 2.53 14.33 24.46
CA PHE A 80 1.89 15.61 24.72
C PHE A 80 2.19 15.91 26.19
N HIS A 81 3.23 16.70 26.43
CA HIS A 81 3.33 17.48 27.64
C HIS A 81 2.11 18.39 27.61
N ARG A 82 1.03 17.91 28.24
CA ARG A 82 0.04 18.82 28.80
C ARG A 82 0.84 19.58 29.84
N ASP A 83 1.21 20.81 29.51
CA ASP A 83 1.65 21.78 30.50
C ASP A 83 0.52 21.90 31.53
N VAL A 84 0.68 21.18 32.63
CA VAL A 84 -0.24 21.26 33.76
C VAL A 84 0.05 22.58 34.43
N ASP A 85 -0.81 23.56 34.19
CA ASP A 85 -0.81 24.81 34.94
C ASP A 85 -0.83 24.50 36.45
N PRO A 86 0.20 24.88 37.22
CA PRO A 86 0.32 24.54 38.63
C PRO A 86 -0.66 25.32 39.53
N SER A 87 -1.48 26.22 38.98
CA SER A 87 -2.38 27.09 39.75
C SER A 87 -3.70 26.43 40.22
N GLY A 88 -3.99 25.19 39.79
CA GLY A 88 -4.92 24.31 40.52
C GLY A 88 -6.40 24.72 40.56
N SER A 89 -6.93 25.30 39.47
CA SER A 89 -8.37 25.63 39.36
C SER A 89 -9.06 24.92 38.17
N GLY A 90 -9.70 23.78 38.44
CA GLY A 90 -10.92 23.39 37.71
C GLY A 90 -12.14 24.14 38.28
N PRO A 91 -13.38 24.02 37.73
CA PRO A 91 -13.92 23.05 36.76
C PRO A 91 -14.44 23.76 35.46
N LEU A 92 -15.36 23.30 34.60
CA LEU A 92 -16.26 22.12 34.41
C LEU A 92 -16.33 21.79 32.89
N PRO A 93 -16.82 20.62 32.44
CA PRO A 93 -17.03 20.33 31.02
C PRO A 93 -18.32 20.97 30.46
N ILE A 94 -18.29 21.40 29.20
CA ILE A 94 -19.47 21.78 28.39
C ILE A 94 -19.10 21.72 26.90
N GLY A 95 -19.99 21.11 26.08
CA GLY A 95 -19.88 21.09 24.61
C GLY A 95 -19.40 19.75 24.06
#